data_AF-A0A7Z9M7X4-F1
#
_entry.id   AF-A0A7Z9M7X4-F1
#
_cell.length_a   1.000
_cell.length_b   1.000
_cell.length_c   1.000
_cell.angle_alpha   90.00
_cell.angle_beta   90.00
_cell.angle_gamma   90.00
#
_symmetry.space_group_name_H-M   'P 1'
#
loop_
_entity.id
_entity.type
_entity.pdbx_description
1 polymer ?
#
loop_
_entity_poly.entity_id
_entity_poly.type
_entity_poly.pdbx_seq_one_letter_code
_entity_poly.pdbx_strand_id
1 'polypeptide(L)'
;MDTNLPLRSGISDIEWEARIDLAAAFRLVDMHGWSDLLATHLSARVPNTDDHFLINPFGMLFEEITASSLIKIDGDGNILSVSAYGFNPAGFVIHSAVHTARNDAMCVFHTHTEAGVGVATQEEGLLPFTQHALAVLAHTGYHDYEGIAMDVDERAGIAHDLA
;
A
#
# COMPACT_ATOMS: atom_id res chain seq x y z
N MET A 1 -9.12 -2.14 -26.15
CA MET A 1 -8.47 -0.92 -25.66
C MET A 1 -6.98 -1.18 -25.71
N ASP A 2 -6.20 -0.32 -26.35
CA ASP A 2 -4.74 -0.46 -26.38
C ASP A 2 -4.20 -0.32 -24.95
N THR A 3 -3.82 -1.44 -24.35
CA THR A 3 -3.11 -1.48 -23.07
C THR A 3 -1.64 -1.16 -23.35
N ASN A 4 -1.33 0.09 -23.67
CA ASN A 4 0.05 0.62 -23.68
C ASN A 4 0.59 0.63 -22.25
N LEU A 5 0.78 -0.57 -21.68
CA LEU A 5 1.49 -0.77 -20.43
C LEU A 5 2.95 -0.41 -20.68
N PRO A 6 3.60 0.34 -19.77
CA PRO A 6 5.01 0.66 -19.92
C PRO A 6 5.81 -0.64 -20.07
N LEU A 7 6.35 -0.82 -21.27
CA LEU A 7 7.44 -1.76 -21.52
C LEU A 7 8.59 -1.33 -20.61
N ARG A 8 9.37 -2.29 -20.09
CA ARG A 8 10.57 -2.07 -19.27
C ARG A 8 11.48 -0.93 -19.80
N SER A 9 11.45 -0.67 -21.11
CA SER A 9 12.11 0.46 -21.76
C SER A 9 11.84 1.80 -21.06
N GLY A 10 12.89 2.44 -20.54
CA GLY A 10 12.81 3.73 -19.85
C GLY A 10 12.63 3.64 -18.33
N ILE A 11 12.55 2.44 -17.77
CA ILE A 11 12.54 2.18 -16.32
C ILE A 11 13.93 1.70 -15.92
N SER A 12 14.48 2.24 -14.83
CA SER A 12 15.78 1.79 -14.30
C SER A 12 15.70 0.34 -13.80
N ASP A 13 16.80 -0.40 -13.81
CA ASP A 13 16.80 -1.79 -13.35
C ASP A 13 16.35 -1.92 -11.87
N ILE A 14 16.71 -0.96 -11.03
CA ILE A 14 16.33 -0.96 -9.61
C ILE A 14 14.85 -0.67 -9.38
N GLU A 15 14.24 0.22 -10.17
CA GLU A 15 12.79 0.42 -10.16
C GLU A 15 12.07 -0.81 -10.71
N TRP A 16 12.62 -1.43 -11.76
CA TRP A 16 12.03 -2.62 -12.37
C TRP A 16 11.99 -3.81 -11.41
N GLU A 17 13.04 -4.02 -10.62
CA GLU A 17 13.06 -5.04 -9.58
C GLU A 17 11.99 -4.76 -8.51
N ALA A 18 11.89 -3.52 -8.03
CA ALA A 18 10.84 -3.13 -7.07
C ALA A 18 9.42 -3.36 -7.64
N ARG A 19 9.21 -3.18 -8.95
CA ARG A 19 7.95 -3.49 -9.63
C ARG A 19 7.67 -4.99 -9.67
N ILE A 20 8.68 -5.82 -9.91
CA ILE A 20 8.54 -7.29 -9.89
C ILE A 20 8.16 -7.74 -8.48
N ASP A 21 8.90 -7.30 -7.46
CA ASP A 21 8.67 -7.70 -6.07
C ASP A 21 7.29 -7.26 -5.59
N LEU A 22 6.90 -6.02 -5.87
CA LEU A 22 5.58 -5.53 -5.49
C LEU A 22 4.47 -6.27 -6.23
N ALA A 23 4.63 -6.54 -7.54
CA ALA A 23 3.66 -7.34 -8.27
C ALA A 23 3.53 -8.77 -7.71
N ALA A 24 4.64 -9.39 -7.33
CA ALA A 24 4.63 -10.69 -6.66
C ALA A 24 3.90 -10.62 -5.30
N ALA A 25 4.11 -9.55 -4.53
CA ALA A 25 3.39 -9.34 -3.28
C ALA A 25 1.87 -9.25 -3.48
N PHE A 26 1.40 -8.52 -4.49
CA PHE A 26 -0.03 -8.51 -4.84
C PHE A 26 -0.57 -9.92 -5.14
N ARG A 27 0.18 -10.74 -5.91
CA ARG A 27 -0.22 -12.14 -6.19
C ARG A 27 -0.23 -13.02 -4.95
N LEU A 28 0.69 -12.81 -4.01
CA LEU A 28 0.73 -13.55 -2.75
C LEU A 28 -0.44 -13.16 -1.83
N VAL A 29 -0.77 -11.87 -1.75
CA VAL A 29 -1.92 -11.37 -0.98
C VAL A 29 -3.23 -11.97 -1.52
N ASP A 30 -3.39 -12.02 -2.84
CA ASP A 30 -4.53 -12.69 -3.48
C ASP A 30 -4.55 -14.20 -3.18
N MET A 31 -3.42 -14.89 -3.37
CA MET A 31 -3.28 -16.34 -3.10
C MET A 31 -3.63 -16.71 -1.64
N HIS A 32 -3.35 -15.82 -0.69
CA HIS A 32 -3.67 -16.00 0.72
C HIS A 32 -5.09 -15.53 1.10
N GLY A 33 -5.88 -15.04 0.15
CA GLY A 33 -7.25 -14.56 0.38
C GLY A 33 -7.31 -13.27 1.19
N TRP A 34 -6.28 -12.44 1.11
CA TRP A 34 -6.18 -11.19 1.90
C TRP A 34 -6.64 -9.95 1.14
N SER A 35 -6.94 -10.07 -0.15
CA SER A 35 -7.49 -9.01 -0.97
C SER A 35 -8.98 -8.81 -0.71
N ASP A 36 -9.42 -7.55 -0.70
CA ASP A 36 -10.82 -7.13 -0.65
C ASP A 36 -11.16 -6.36 -1.92
N LEU A 37 -11.46 -7.10 -3.00
CA LEU A 37 -11.81 -6.58 -4.33
C LEU A 37 -10.89 -5.43 -4.77
N LEU A 38 -11.40 -4.18 -4.72
CA LEU A 38 -10.71 -2.97 -5.16
C LEU A 38 -10.30 -2.05 -3.99
N ALA A 39 -10.56 -2.45 -2.75
CA ALA A 39 -10.37 -1.62 -1.55
C ALA A 39 -8.99 -1.81 -0.90
N THR A 40 -8.30 -2.90 -1.19
CA THR A 40 -6.94 -3.18 -0.70
C THR A 40 -5.89 -2.45 -1.54
N HIS A 41 -4.80 -2.01 -0.91
CA HIS A 41 -3.67 -1.38 -1.61
C HIS A 41 -2.33 -1.69 -0.95
N LEU A 42 -1.32 -1.89 -1.80
CA LEU A 42 0.07 -2.07 -1.40
C LEU A 42 0.90 -1.01 -2.12
N SER A 43 1.97 -0.56 -1.48
CA SER A 43 2.94 0.32 -2.13
C SER A 43 4.37 -0.05 -1.80
N ALA A 44 5.28 0.32 -2.69
CA ALA A 44 6.72 0.24 -2.45
C ALA A 44 7.40 1.55 -2.86
N ARG A 45 8.36 2.01 -2.05
CA ARG A 45 9.23 3.14 -2.38
C ARG A 45 10.18 2.74 -3.52
N VAL A 46 10.32 3.60 -4.52
CA VAL A 46 11.31 3.39 -5.59
C VAL A 46 12.69 3.75 -5.05
N PRO A 47 13.67 2.82 -5.05
CA PRO A 47 14.99 3.10 -4.50
C PRO A 47 15.72 4.21 -5.27
N ASN A 48 16.55 4.99 -4.56
CA ASN A 48 17.34 6.11 -5.12
C ASN A 48 16.49 7.20 -5.81
N THR A 49 15.30 7.47 -5.28
CA THR A 49 14.45 8.58 -5.72
C THR A 49 14.00 9.41 -4.52
N ASP A 50 13.68 10.67 -4.78
CA ASP A 50 13.10 11.58 -3.79
C ASP A 50 11.59 11.29 -3.74
N ASP A 51 11.17 10.43 -2.80
CA ASP A 51 9.76 10.14 -2.49
C ASP A 51 8.89 9.71 -3.68
N HIS A 52 9.42 8.84 -4.56
CA HIS A 52 8.57 8.15 -5.53
C HIS A 52 8.10 6.79 -5.02
N PHE A 53 6.85 6.46 -5.31
CA PHE A 53 6.20 5.22 -4.87
C PHE A 53 5.55 4.48 -6.03
N LEU A 54 5.50 3.16 -5.93
CA LEU A 54 4.73 2.27 -6.78
C LEU A 54 3.43 1.90 -6.05
N ILE A 55 2.30 1.90 -6.76
CA ILE A 55 0.99 1.51 -6.23
C ILE A 55 0.17 0.79 -7.31
N ASN A 56 -0.84 -0.01 -6.91
CA ASN A 56 -1.73 -0.66 -7.88
C ASN A 56 -2.61 0.34 -8.63
N PRO A 57 -2.89 0.09 -9.92
CA PRO A 57 -3.92 0.79 -10.66
C PRO A 57 -5.31 0.49 -10.09
N PHE A 58 -6.14 1.52 -9.99
CA PHE A 58 -7.52 1.38 -9.55
C PHE A 58 -8.38 0.71 -10.63
N GLY A 59 -9.13 -0.33 -10.24
CA GLY A 59 -9.99 -1.10 -11.14
C GLY A 59 -9.39 -2.42 -11.62
N MET A 60 -8.18 -2.79 -11.18
CA MET A 60 -7.61 -4.13 -11.39
C MET A 60 -7.70 -4.96 -10.11
N LEU A 61 -8.03 -6.24 -10.25
CA LEU A 61 -7.93 -7.21 -9.17
C LEU A 61 -6.48 -7.57 -8.89
N PHE A 62 -6.17 -8.03 -7.67
CA PHE A 62 -4.81 -8.35 -7.26
C PHE A 62 -4.19 -9.48 -8.10
N GLU A 63 -5.00 -10.47 -8.51
CA GLU A 63 -4.59 -11.53 -9.44
C GLU A 63 -4.23 -11.04 -10.85
N GLU A 64 -4.59 -9.80 -11.21
CA GLU A 64 -4.29 -9.22 -12.53
C GLU A 64 -3.02 -8.37 -12.52
N ILE A 65 -2.52 -7.99 -11.33
CA ILE A 65 -1.39 -7.07 -11.20
C ILE A 65 -0.11 -7.65 -11.82
N THR A 66 0.63 -6.82 -12.55
CA THR A 66 1.94 -7.15 -13.11
C THR A 66 2.92 -6.01 -12.83
N ALA A 67 4.22 -6.27 -12.98
CA ALA A 67 5.25 -5.24 -12.83
C ALA A 67 4.99 -4.01 -13.74
N SER A 68 4.50 -4.26 -14.96
CA SER A 68 4.17 -3.23 -15.94
C SER A 68 2.85 -2.51 -15.67
N SER A 69 1.92 -3.06 -14.89
CA SER A 69 0.65 -2.39 -14.59
C SER A 69 0.74 -1.41 -13.42
N LEU A 70 1.79 -1.51 -12.59
CA LEU A 70 1.99 -0.62 -11.44
C LEU A 70 2.17 0.83 -11.86
N ILE A 71 1.55 1.73 -11.10
CA ILE A 71 1.63 3.18 -11.30
C ILE A 71 2.75 3.71 -10.42
N LYS A 72 3.62 4.56 -10.99
CA LYS A 72 4.59 5.36 -10.24
C LYS A 72 3.99 6.73 -9.95
N ILE A 73 4.05 7.15 -8.69
CA ILE A 73 3.58 8.44 -8.19
C ILE A 73 4.69 9.14 -7.36
N ASP A 74 4.60 10.44 -7.18
CA ASP A 74 5.41 11.18 -6.19
C ASP A 74 4.68 11.31 -4.83
N GLY A 75 5.35 11.93 -3.84
CA GLY A 75 4.81 12.17 -2.50
C GLY A 75 3.61 13.13 -2.44
N ASP A 76 3.35 13.87 -3.51
CA ASP A 76 2.18 14.75 -3.66
C ASP A 76 1.01 14.05 -4.38
N GLY A 77 1.25 12.85 -4.93
CA GLY A 77 0.23 12.03 -5.59
C GLY A 77 0.13 12.29 -7.09
N ASN A 78 1.10 12.98 -7.68
CA ASN A 78 1.16 13.15 -9.13
C ASN A 78 1.64 11.86 -9.78
N ILE A 79 0.97 11.46 -10.85
CA ILE A 79 1.34 10.27 -11.62
C ILE A 79 2.57 10.57 -12.49
N LEU A 80 3.64 9.79 -12.31
CA LEU A 80 4.91 9.92 -13.04
C LEU A 80 5.10 8.88 -14.16
N SER A 81 4.31 7.80 -14.16
CA SER A 81 4.35 6.77 -15.20
C SER A 81 3.15 6.88 -16.15
N VAL A 82 3.34 6.52 -17.41
CA VAL A 82 2.23 6.33 -18.35
C VAL A 82 1.37 5.15 -17.90
N SER A 83 0.07 5.39 -17.70
CA SER A 83 -0.92 4.36 -17.36
C SER A 83 -2.29 4.75 -17.95
N ALA A 84 -3.08 3.76 -18.36
CA ALA A 84 -4.48 3.97 -18.72
C ALA A 84 -5.40 4.08 -17.49
N TYR A 85 -4.86 3.82 -16.30
CA TYR A 85 -5.57 3.77 -15.02
C TYR A 85 -5.06 4.88 -14.09
N GLY A 86 -5.95 5.38 -13.23
CA GLY A 86 -5.58 6.12 -12.03
C GLY A 86 -5.29 5.19 -10.84
N PHE A 87 -5.15 5.75 -9.65
CA PHE A 87 -5.03 5.03 -8.39
C PHE A 87 -6.16 5.43 -7.42
N ASN A 88 -6.34 4.68 -6.33
CA ASN A 88 -7.33 5.00 -5.31
C ASN A 88 -6.82 6.15 -4.41
N PRO A 89 -7.49 7.32 -4.37
CA PRO A 89 -7.05 8.44 -3.53
C PRO A 89 -6.95 8.10 -2.05
N ALA A 90 -7.86 7.26 -1.53
CA ALA A 90 -7.82 6.84 -0.13
C ALA A 90 -6.58 6.00 0.18
N GLY A 91 -6.21 5.11 -0.73
CA GLY A 91 -4.97 4.35 -0.62
C GLY A 91 -3.75 5.24 -0.66
N PHE A 92 -3.78 6.33 -1.44
CA PHE A 92 -2.67 7.27 -1.43
C PHE A 92 -2.53 8.02 -0.11
N VAL A 93 -3.61 8.47 0.52
CA VAL A 93 -3.55 9.20 1.81
C VAL A 93 -2.84 8.37 2.87
N ILE A 94 -3.27 7.12 3.10
CA ILE A 94 -2.67 6.24 4.11
C ILE A 94 -1.20 5.96 3.79
N HIS A 95 -0.90 5.58 2.54
CA HIS A 95 0.46 5.18 2.17
C HIS A 95 1.44 6.37 2.18
N SER A 96 1.01 7.55 1.74
CA SER A 96 1.82 8.76 1.79
C SER A 96 2.09 9.22 3.22
N ALA A 97 1.12 9.10 4.13
CA ALA A 97 1.32 9.36 5.56
C ALA A 97 2.45 8.49 6.12
N VAL A 98 2.37 7.18 5.89
CA VAL A 98 3.38 6.22 6.38
C VAL A 98 4.75 6.47 5.76
N HIS A 99 4.83 6.61 4.44
CA HIS A 99 6.12 6.80 3.76
C HIS A 99 6.80 8.12 4.13
N THR A 100 6.02 9.17 4.37
CA THR A 100 6.52 10.49 4.80
C THR A 100 7.01 10.44 6.25
N ALA A 101 6.27 9.76 7.13
CA ALA A 101 6.64 9.61 8.53
C ALA A 101 7.83 8.66 8.74
N ARG A 102 7.94 7.62 7.91
CA ARG A 102 8.93 6.56 8.01
C ARG A 102 9.67 6.36 6.70
N ASN A 103 10.79 7.08 6.54
CA ASN A 103 11.70 6.92 5.40
C ASN A 103 12.34 5.52 5.33
N ASP A 104 12.36 4.78 6.44
CA ASP A 104 12.81 3.38 6.52
C ASP A 104 11.73 2.38 6.07
N ALA A 105 10.47 2.79 5.92
CA ALA A 105 9.40 1.95 5.37
C ALA A 105 9.53 1.83 3.85
N MET A 106 10.22 0.79 3.38
CA MET A 106 10.36 0.54 1.93
C MET A 106 9.07 0.04 1.28
N CYS A 107 8.17 -0.55 2.06
CA CYS A 107 6.86 -1.01 1.59
C CYS A 107 5.80 -0.82 2.67
N VAL A 108 4.56 -0.67 2.24
CA VAL A 108 3.37 -0.48 3.10
C VAL A 108 2.24 -1.32 2.55
N PHE A 109 1.59 -2.09 3.42
CA PHE A 109 0.52 -3.02 3.09
C PHE A 109 -0.70 -2.61 3.91
N HIS A 110 -1.83 -2.39 3.25
CA HIS A 110 -3.10 -2.14 3.90
C HIS A 110 -4.11 -3.19 3.42
N THR A 111 -4.72 -3.92 4.37
CA THR A 111 -5.62 -5.05 4.07
C THR A 111 -6.90 -5.01 4.90
N HIS A 112 -7.96 -5.57 4.33
CA HIS A 112 -9.28 -5.72 4.97
C HIS A 112 -9.61 -7.20 5.22
N THR A 113 -8.66 -7.96 5.76
CA THR A 113 -8.93 -9.37 6.09
C THR A 113 -10.01 -9.49 7.17
N GLU A 114 -10.85 -10.52 7.11
CA GLU A 114 -11.93 -10.73 8.08
C GLU A 114 -11.41 -10.74 9.53
N ALA A 115 -10.31 -11.47 9.78
CA ALA A 115 -9.69 -11.52 11.10
C ALA A 115 -9.07 -10.18 11.51
N GLY A 116 -8.42 -9.46 10.59
CA GLY A 116 -7.82 -8.15 10.87
C GLY A 116 -8.86 -7.10 11.25
N VAL A 117 -9.92 -6.98 10.44
CA VAL A 117 -11.06 -6.08 10.73
C VAL A 117 -11.76 -6.50 12.01
N GLY A 118 -11.93 -7.81 12.24
CA GLY A 118 -12.56 -8.33 13.46
C GLY A 118 -11.80 -8.00 14.74
N VAL A 119 -10.47 -7.96 14.70
CA VAL A 119 -9.63 -7.51 15.82
C VAL A 119 -9.62 -5.99 15.94
N ALA A 120 -9.50 -5.26 14.83
CA ALA A 120 -9.45 -3.79 14.82
C ALA A 120 -10.75 -3.10 15.27
N THR A 121 -11.86 -3.85 15.32
CA THR A 121 -13.18 -3.35 15.77
C THR A 121 -13.52 -3.74 17.22
N GLN A 122 -12.56 -4.29 17.97
CA GLN A 122 -12.70 -4.60 19.41
C GLN A 122 -12.04 -3.50 20.25
N GLU A 123 -12.63 -3.19 21.41
CA GLU A 123 -12.13 -2.16 22.33
C GLU A 123 -10.68 -2.45 22.77
N GLU A 124 -10.35 -3.72 23.01
CA GLU A 124 -9.02 -4.14 23.45
C GLU A 124 -8.05 -4.46 22.30
N GLY A 125 -8.51 -4.43 21.05
CA GLY A 125 -7.71 -4.74 19.87
C GLY A 125 -7.02 -6.12 19.94
N LEU A 126 -5.73 -6.15 19.56
CA LEU A 126 -4.92 -7.37 19.57
C LEU A 126 -4.52 -7.80 20.99
N LEU A 127 -5.07 -8.92 21.45
CA LEU A 127 -4.78 -9.48 22.79
C LEU A 127 -3.56 -10.42 22.82
N PRO A 128 -2.80 -10.47 23.93
CA PRO A 128 -1.57 -11.27 24.08
C PRO A 128 -1.82 -12.77 24.32
N PHE A 129 -2.75 -13.39 23.60
CA PHE A 129 -3.16 -14.79 23.83
C PHE A 129 -2.31 -15.82 23.07
N THR A 130 -1.50 -15.38 22.11
CA THR A 130 -0.66 -16.29 21.32
C THR A 130 0.76 -15.76 21.21
N GLN A 131 1.72 -16.65 20.96
CA GLN A 131 3.11 -16.26 20.67
C GLN A 131 3.20 -15.32 19.46
N HIS A 132 2.34 -15.50 18.46
CA HIS A 132 2.29 -14.63 17.28
C HIS A 132 1.83 -13.22 17.64
N ALA A 133 0.79 -13.08 18.47
CA ALA A 133 0.33 -11.77 18.94
C ALA A 133 1.42 -11.07 19.76
N LEU A 134 2.07 -11.78 20.68
CA LEU A 134 3.15 -11.23 21.51
C LEU A 134 4.34 -10.72 20.68
N ALA A 135 4.63 -11.33 19.53
CA ALA A 135 5.74 -10.92 18.67
C ALA A 135 5.55 -9.52 18.05
N VAL A 136 4.30 -9.12 17.82
CA VAL A 136 3.97 -7.85 17.13
C VAL A 136 3.36 -6.81 18.05
N LEU A 137 2.85 -7.19 19.22
CA LEU A 137 2.08 -6.31 20.10
C LEU A 137 2.82 -5.03 20.50
N ALA A 138 4.12 -5.13 20.80
CA ALA A 138 4.95 -3.97 21.15
C ALA A 138 5.24 -3.02 19.97
N HIS A 139 4.91 -3.44 18.75
CA HIS A 139 5.10 -2.71 17.50
C HIS A 139 3.76 -2.41 16.80
N THR A 140 2.65 -2.44 17.55
CA THR A 140 1.30 -2.19 17.03
C THR A 140 0.81 -0.82 17.51
N GLY A 141 0.58 0.09 16.57
CA GLY A 141 -0.14 1.36 16.80
C GLY A 141 -1.63 1.19 16.53
N TYR A 142 -2.44 2.10 17.07
CA TYR A 142 -3.88 2.18 16.84
C TYR A 142 -4.24 3.57 16.33
N HIS A 143 -5.01 3.62 15.26
CA HIS A 143 -5.55 4.86 14.69
C HIS A 143 -7.07 4.72 14.63
N ASP A 144 -7.78 5.70 15.16
CA ASP A 144 -9.24 5.67 15.23
C ASP A 144 -9.87 5.83 13.84
N TYR A 145 -11.06 5.26 13.65
CA TYR A 145 -11.75 5.35 12.37
C TYR A 145 -12.38 6.75 12.17
N GLU A 146 -11.83 7.52 11.24
CA GLU A 146 -12.31 8.88 10.91
C GLU A 146 -13.24 8.93 9.67
N GLY A 147 -13.50 7.78 9.04
CA GLY A 147 -14.32 7.67 7.83
C GLY A 147 -13.53 7.09 6.66
N ILE A 148 -13.89 7.46 5.42
CA ILE A 148 -13.09 7.10 4.25
C ILE A 148 -11.95 8.11 4.14
N ALA A 149 -10.71 7.62 4.15
CA ALA A 149 -9.48 8.43 4.21
C ALA A 149 -9.20 9.26 2.95
N MET A 150 -10.07 10.22 2.64
CA MET A 150 -9.96 11.11 1.49
C MET A 150 -9.35 12.46 1.88
N ASP A 151 -9.23 12.74 3.18
CA ASP A 151 -8.69 13.98 3.72
C ASP A 151 -7.18 13.87 3.94
N VAL A 152 -6.44 14.86 3.46
CA VAL A 152 -4.98 14.94 3.63
C VAL A 152 -4.63 15.27 5.08
N ASP A 153 -5.53 15.89 5.83
CA ASP A 153 -5.31 16.25 7.23
C ASP A 153 -5.17 14.99 8.13
N GLU A 154 -5.78 13.87 7.75
CA GLU A 154 -5.68 12.57 8.45
C GLU A 154 -4.24 12.02 8.44
N ARG A 155 -3.41 12.41 7.47
CA ARG A 155 -2.02 11.94 7.37
C ARG A 155 -1.21 12.22 8.64
N ALA A 156 -1.46 13.36 9.28
CA ALA A 156 -0.75 13.75 10.49
C ALA A 156 -1.14 12.83 11.67
N GLY A 157 -2.41 12.43 11.77
CA GLY A 157 -2.90 11.49 12.76
C GLY A 157 -2.28 10.10 12.57
N ILE A 158 -2.39 9.56 11.35
CA ILE A 158 -1.79 8.25 11.00
C ILE A 158 -0.27 8.25 11.28
N ALA A 159 0.44 9.31 10.91
CA ALA A 159 1.87 9.43 11.14
C ALA A 159 2.23 9.49 12.63
N HIS A 160 1.43 10.19 13.44
CA HIS A 160 1.61 10.29 14.88
C HIS A 160 1.39 8.95 15.56
N ASP A 161 0.32 8.24 15.19
CA ASP A 161 -0.09 6.99 15.86
C ASP A 161 0.78 5.78 15.47
N LEU A 162 1.63 5.95 14.45
CA LEU A 162 2.61 4.95 14.00
C LEU A 162 3.95 5.01 14.75
N ALA A 163 4.21 6.09 15.51
CA ALA A 163 5.49 6.38 16.18
C ALA A 163 5.66 5.66 17.53
#